data_AF-A0A507EHJ4-F1
#
_entry.id   AF-A0A507EHJ4-F1
#
_cell.length_a   1.000
_cell.length_b   1.000
_cell.length_c   1.000
_cell.angle_alpha   90.00
_cell.angle_beta   90.00
_cell.angle_gamma   90.00
#
_symmetry.space_group_name_H-M   'P 1'
#
loop_
_entity.id
_entity.type
_entity.pdbx_description
1 polymer ?
#
loop_
_entity_poly.entity_id
_entity_poly.type
_entity_poly.pdbx_seq_one_letter_code
_entity_poly.pdbx_strand_id
1 'polypeptide(L)'
;MSINATGIQLTVVQQPQRARVCGFSIHDRRSVQPPPIVEIKGVGLDGTTPLVMFVTLWSRDLQNNLSYSHKSAPPFAYRPIQPEEAQNNGAPPQLYNVEITEGYMHAQLLIGSLVCEAMDLTDANNKRGLFFCFPDLAIRCSGYFRLRFEVYHLGRQGPPLGWAVSDVFQ
;
A
#
# COMPACT_ATOMS: atom_id res chain seq x y z
N MET A 1 19.22 10.04 9.50
CA MET A 1 18.20 10.49 10.46
C MET A 1 17.71 11.85 10.04
N SER A 2 16.49 11.98 9.53
CA SER A 2 15.85 13.29 9.32
C SER A 2 14.90 13.55 10.47
N ILE A 3 15.23 14.51 11.34
CA ILE A 3 14.30 15.02 12.34
C ILE A 3 13.48 16.10 11.62
N ASN A 4 12.18 15.87 11.43
CA ASN A 4 11.30 16.88 10.83
C ASN A 4 10.93 17.93 11.88
N ALA A 5 10.50 19.12 11.43
CA ALA A 5 10.10 20.26 12.26
C ALA A 5 8.99 19.96 13.30
N THR A 6 8.35 18.79 13.21
CA THR A 6 7.31 18.26 14.08
C THR A 6 7.84 17.48 15.30
N GLY A 7 9.15 17.26 15.41
CA GLY A 7 9.75 16.54 16.55
C GLY A 7 9.51 15.02 16.52
N ILE A 8 9.08 14.47 15.39
CA ILE A 8 8.93 13.04 15.17
C ILE A 8 10.11 12.46 14.37
N GLN A 9 10.41 11.19 14.62
CA GLN A 9 11.40 10.39 13.93
C GLN A 9 10.75 9.10 13.44
N LEU A 10 10.88 8.85 12.13
CA LEU A 10 10.41 7.63 11.49
C LEU A 10 11.61 6.79 11.06
N THR A 11 11.56 5.48 11.34
CA THR A 11 12.63 4.55 10.98
C THR A 11 12.03 3.29 10.38
N VAL A 12 12.46 2.89 9.18
CA VAL A 12 12.13 1.57 8.63
C VAL A 12 13.01 0.55 9.35
N VAL A 13 12.43 -0.13 10.34
CA VAL A 13 13.15 -1.09 11.21
C VAL A 13 13.24 -2.49 10.61
N GLN A 14 12.31 -2.82 9.71
CA GLN A 14 12.40 -4.01 8.85
C GLN A 14 12.27 -3.59 7.39
N GLN A 15 13.35 -3.74 6.63
CA GLN A 15 13.41 -3.35 5.24
C GLN A 15 12.76 -4.41 4.33
N PRO A 16 12.00 -4.03 3.29
CA PRO A 16 11.72 -4.94 2.18
C PRO A 16 13.02 -5.33 1.48
N GLN A 17 13.16 -6.60 1.11
CA GLN A 17 14.35 -7.09 0.42
C GLN A 17 14.03 -7.59 -0.98
N ARG A 18 12.83 -8.14 -1.18
CA ARG A 18 12.37 -8.65 -2.46
C ARG A 18 10.86 -8.59 -2.61
N ALA A 19 10.42 -8.44 -3.85
CA ALA A 19 9.07 -8.71 -4.29
C ALA A 19 9.12 -9.77 -5.40
N ARG A 20 8.06 -10.56 -5.52
CA ARG A 20 7.82 -11.32 -6.75
C ARG A 20 6.68 -10.63 -7.46
N VAL A 21 6.85 -10.42 -8.77
CA VAL A 21 5.78 -9.90 -9.61
C VAL A 21 4.55 -10.77 -9.39
N CYS A 22 3.51 -10.16 -8.84
CA CYS A 22 2.25 -10.85 -8.66
C CYS A 22 1.62 -11.01 -10.04
N GLY A 23 1.25 -12.24 -10.36
CA GLY A 23 0.44 -12.51 -11.53
C GLY A 23 -0.93 -11.83 -11.43
N PHE A 24 -1.69 -11.96 -12.49
CA PHE A 24 -3.02 -11.36 -12.61
C PHE A 24 -4.08 -12.04 -11.74
N SER A 25 -3.80 -13.24 -11.22
CA SER A 25 -4.66 -13.97 -10.30
C SER A 25 -4.37 -13.59 -8.85
N ILE A 26 -5.44 -13.37 -8.07
CA ILE A 26 -5.34 -13.17 -6.61
C ILE A 26 -4.69 -14.36 -5.90
N HIS A 27 -4.78 -15.57 -6.48
CA HIS A 27 -4.25 -16.79 -5.90
C HIS A 27 -2.72 -16.93 -6.03
N ASP A 28 -2.07 -16.19 -6.94
CA ASP A 28 -0.59 -16.15 -7.05
C ASP A 28 -0.02 -14.81 -6.54
N ARG A 29 -0.77 -14.16 -5.65
CA ARG A 29 -0.32 -12.96 -4.97
C ARG A 29 0.77 -13.32 -3.97
N ARG A 30 1.91 -12.64 -4.08
CA ARG A 30 3.08 -12.85 -3.22
C ARG A 30 3.46 -11.54 -2.56
N SER A 31 3.34 -11.51 -1.23
CA SER A 31 3.69 -10.32 -0.48
C SER A 31 5.18 -10.01 -0.59
N VAL A 32 5.53 -8.72 -0.52
CA VAL A 32 6.89 -8.22 -0.34
C VAL A 32 7.50 -8.89 0.89
N GLN A 33 8.74 -9.35 0.76
CA GLN A 33 9.46 -10.10 1.80
C GLN A 33 10.81 -9.45 2.14
N PRO A 34 11.17 -9.37 3.43
CA PRO A 34 10.28 -9.51 4.58
C PRO A 34 9.27 -8.34 4.63
N PRO A 35 8.17 -8.44 5.39
CA PRO A 35 7.16 -7.40 5.43
C PRO A 35 7.74 -6.10 6.02
N PRO A 36 7.54 -4.93 5.40
CA PRO A 36 8.07 -3.69 5.95
C PRO A 36 7.47 -3.35 7.31
N ILE A 37 8.33 -2.93 8.24
CA ILE A 37 7.93 -2.42 9.55
C ILE A 37 8.57 -1.06 9.76
N VAL A 38 7.75 -0.08 10.12
CA VAL A 38 8.20 1.29 10.40
C VAL A 38 7.92 1.61 11.85
N GLU A 39 8.93 2.09 12.58
CA GLU A 39 8.79 2.61 13.94
C GLU A 39 8.65 4.15 13.89
N ILE A 40 7.75 4.69 14.70
CA ILE A 40 7.65 6.12 14.97
C ILE A 40 8.04 6.43 16.42
N LYS A 41 8.85 7.48 16.59
CA LYS A 41 9.19 8.08 17.88
C LYS A 41 8.89 9.57 17.84
N GLY A 42 8.47 10.14 18.96
CA GLY A 42 8.19 11.57 19.04
C GLY A 42 7.71 11.95 20.43
N VAL A 43 7.82 13.23 20.76
CA VAL A 43 7.35 13.76 22.04
C VAL A 43 5.82 13.74 22.06
N GLY A 44 5.22 13.16 23.11
CA GLY A 44 3.77 13.12 23.29
C GLY A 44 3.03 12.11 22.40
N LEU A 45 3.74 11.18 21.75
CA LEU A 45 3.12 10.06 21.05
C LEU A 45 2.99 8.86 22.00
N ASP A 46 1.82 8.24 22.00
CA ASP A 46 1.53 7.01 22.73
C ASP A 46 0.59 6.08 21.93
N GLY A 47 0.26 4.92 22.49
CA GLY A 47 -0.62 3.94 21.86
C GLY A 47 -2.06 4.40 21.64
N THR A 48 -2.45 5.57 22.15
CA THR A 48 -3.78 6.16 21.94
C THR A 48 -3.77 7.24 20.86
N THR A 49 -2.58 7.63 20.38
CA THR A 49 -2.45 8.68 19.37
C THR A 49 -2.96 8.17 18.02
N PRO A 50 -4.00 8.78 17.41
CA PRO A 50 -4.67 8.24 16.23
C PRO A 50 -3.86 8.54 14.95
N LEU A 51 -2.85 7.70 14.70
CA LEU A 51 -1.93 7.81 13.57
C LEU A 51 -2.23 6.76 12.51
N VAL A 52 -2.18 7.18 11.25
CA VAL A 52 -2.32 6.32 10.08
C VAL A 52 -1.14 6.53 9.14
N MET A 53 -0.62 5.45 8.56
CA MET A 53 0.49 5.48 7.62
C MET A 53 0.06 4.94 6.26
N PHE A 54 0.35 5.70 5.22
CA PHE A 54 0.17 5.32 3.83
C PHE A 54 1.50 4.87 3.23
N VAL A 55 1.47 3.83 2.40
CA VAL A 55 2.63 3.40 1.62
C VAL A 55 2.40 3.57 0.13
N THR A 56 3.42 4.08 -0.55
CA THR A 56 3.45 4.27 -2.00
C THR A 56 4.72 3.65 -2.59
N LEU A 57 4.64 3.22 -3.85
CA LEU A 57 5.76 2.65 -4.61
C LEU A 57 6.44 3.74 -5.43
N TRP A 58 7.76 3.78 -5.37
CA TRP A 58 8.57 4.80 -6.04
C TRP A 58 9.70 4.17 -6.84
N SER A 59 10.16 4.90 -7.86
CA SER A 59 11.40 4.59 -8.55
C SER A 59 12.59 4.60 -7.60
N ARG A 60 13.66 3.89 -7.96
CA ARG A 60 14.92 3.80 -7.19
C ARG A 60 15.46 5.17 -6.72
N ASP A 61 15.31 6.18 -7.57
CA ASP A 61 15.79 7.56 -7.40
C ASP A 61 14.77 8.49 -6.72
N LEU A 62 13.60 7.97 -6.34
CA LEU A 62 12.49 8.71 -5.73
C LEU A 62 11.95 9.88 -6.57
N GLN A 63 12.18 9.88 -7.89
CA GLN A 63 11.65 10.92 -8.78
C GLN A 63 10.22 10.63 -9.24
N ASN A 64 9.85 9.36 -9.35
CA ASN A 64 8.56 8.96 -9.92
C ASN A 64 7.78 8.10 -8.92
N ASN A 65 6.54 8.50 -8.65
CA ASN A 65 5.58 7.65 -7.96
C ASN A 65 5.05 6.62 -8.97
N LEU A 66 5.35 5.36 -8.72
CA LEU A 66 4.99 4.21 -9.54
C LEU A 66 3.81 3.44 -8.96
N SER A 67 3.11 3.97 -7.95
CA SER A 67 1.95 3.29 -7.35
C SER A 67 0.86 3.02 -8.39
N TYR A 68 0.77 3.90 -9.41
CA TYR A 68 -0.17 3.79 -10.52
C TYR A 68 0.57 3.82 -11.87
N SER A 69 0.05 3.11 -12.88
CA SER A 69 0.58 3.20 -14.25
C SER A 69 -0.07 4.33 -15.04
N HIS A 70 0.73 4.93 -15.91
CA HIS A 70 0.29 5.96 -16.85
C HIS A 70 -0.44 5.41 -18.10
N LYS A 71 -0.57 4.08 -18.25
CA LYS A 71 -1.26 3.50 -19.42
C LYS A 71 -2.77 3.68 -19.29
N SER A 72 -3.30 4.61 -20.08
CA SER A 72 -4.70 5.02 -20.16
C SER A 72 -5.57 3.94 -20.83
N ALA A 73 -6.10 3.01 -20.05
CA ALA A 73 -7.26 2.23 -20.45
C ALA A 73 -8.30 2.24 -19.31
N PRO A 74 -9.61 2.25 -19.63
CA PRO A 74 -10.66 2.29 -18.63
C PRO A 74 -10.59 1.04 -17.76
N PRO A 75 -10.66 1.12 -16.42
CA PRO A 75 -10.45 -0.02 -15.54
C PRO A 75 -11.47 -1.15 -15.72
N PHE A 76 -12.69 -0.80 -16.10
CA PHE A 76 -13.78 -1.76 -16.27
C PHE A 76 -14.35 -1.66 -17.68
N ALA A 77 -14.77 -2.81 -18.21
CA ALA A 77 -15.57 -2.91 -19.42
C ALA A 77 -16.95 -3.43 -19.04
N TYR A 78 -17.98 -2.81 -19.61
CA TYR A 78 -19.37 -3.24 -19.45
C TYR A 78 -19.77 -4.01 -20.69
N ARG A 79 -19.99 -5.32 -20.54
CA ARG A 79 -20.42 -6.18 -21.63
C ARG A 79 -21.91 -6.51 -21.46
N PRO A 80 -22.77 -6.26 -22.45
CA PRO A 80 -24.19 -6.61 -22.34
C PRO A 80 -24.37 -8.10 -22.07
N ILE A 81 -25.23 -8.44 -21.10
CA ILE A 81 -25.59 -9.84 -20.81
C ILE A 81 -26.51 -10.33 -21.92
N GLN A 82 -26.15 -11.43 -22.56
CA GLN A 82 -27.00 -12.02 -23.58
C GLN A 82 -28.25 -12.63 -22.93
N PRO A 83 -29.42 -12.63 -23.59
CA PRO A 83 -30.67 -13.12 -23.02
C PRO A 83 -30.60 -14.57 -22.50
N GLU A 84 -29.66 -15.35 -23.02
CA GLU A 84 -29.40 -16.75 -22.70
C GLU A 84 -28.67 -16.93 -21.36
N GLU A 85 -27.91 -15.92 -20.93
CA GLU A 85 -27.10 -15.91 -19.69
C GLU A 85 -27.82 -15.26 -18.50
N ALA A 86 -29.00 -14.67 -18.73
CA ALA A 86 -29.79 -14.02 -17.70
C ALA A 86 -30.32 -15.06 -16.70
N GLN A 87 -29.73 -15.12 -15.51
CA GLN A 87 -30.18 -16.01 -14.44
C GLN A 87 -31.59 -15.61 -13.96
N ASN A 88 -32.56 -16.51 -14.17
CA ASN A 88 -33.96 -16.38 -13.72
C ASN A 88 -34.11 -16.60 -12.20
N ASN A 89 -33.32 -15.91 -11.37
CA ASN A 89 -33.33 -16.09 -9.92
C ASN A 89 -34.24 -15.09 -9.18
N GLY A 90 -35.18 -14.44 -9.87
CA GLY A 90 -36.11 -13.47 -9.27
C GLY A 90 -35.47 -12.15 -8.82
N ALA A 91 -34.17 -11.95 -9.08
CA ALA A 91 -33.48 -10.68 -8.93
C ALA A 91 -33.76 -9.78 -10.15
N PRO A 92 -33.69 -8.44 -10.01
CA PRO A 92 -33.81 -7.53 -11.15
C PRO A 92 -32.79 -7.90 -12.24
N PRO A 93 -33.18 -7.84 -13.54
CA PRO A 93 -32.33 -8.31 -14.63
C PRO A 93 -31.04 -7.47 -14.68
N GLN A 94 -29.90 -8.11 -14.47
CA GLN A 94 -28.61 -7.49 -14.76
C GLN A 94 -28.48 -7.34 -16.28
N LEU A 95 -28.25 -6.12 -16.75
CA LEU A 95 -28.12 -5.80 -18.18
C LEU A 95 -26.69 -5.92 -18.70
N TYR A 96 -25.70 -5.88 -17.80
CA TYR A 96 -24.28 -5.88 -18.16
C TYR A 96 -23.47 -6.71 -17.16
N ASN A 97 -22.47 -7.43 -17.68
CA ASN A 97 -21.35 -7.97 -16.92
C ASN A 97 -20.25 -6.91 -16.83
N VAL A 98 -19.66 -6.79 -15.64
CA VAL A 98 -18.49 -5.93 -15.40
C VAL A 98 -17.25 -6.81 -15.50
N GLU A 99 -16.45 -6.58 -16.54
CA GLU A 99 -15.19 -7.27 -16.76
C GLU A 99 -14.01 -6.36 -16.39
N ILE A 100 -13.01 -6.95 -15.74
CA ILE A 100 -11.74 -6.27 -15.44
C ILE A 100 -10.95 -6.18 -16.74
N THR A 101 -10.58 -4.96 -17.16
CA THR A 101 -9.81 -4.76 -18.38
C THR A 101 -8.31 -4.74 -18.10
N GLU A 102 -7.51 -4.79 -19.17
CA GLU A 102 -6.07 -4.48 -19.09
C GLU A 102 -5.80 -3.10 -18.47
N GLY A 103 -6.72 -2.14 -18.59
CA GLY A 103 -6.59 -0.83 -17.96
C GLY A 103 -6.51 -0.90 -16.45
N TYR A 104 -7.38 -1.68 -15.81
CA TYR A 104 -7.33 -1.89 -14.36
C TYR A 104 -6.07 -2.66 -13.95
N MET A 105 -5.68 -3.62 -14.78
CA MET A 105 -4.51 -4.45 -14.51
C MET A 105 -3.20 -3.68 -14.59
N HIS A 106 -3.15 -2.67 -15.46
CA HIS A 106 -2.01 -1.76 -15.55
C HIS A 106 -2.12 -0.62 -14.54
N ALA A 107 -3.30 -0.12 -14.20
CA ALA A 107 -3.47 1.13 -13.46
C ALA A 107 -2.86 1.18 -12.05
N GLN A 108 -2.74 0.08 -11.31
CA GLN A 108 -2.20 0.07 -9.94
C GLN A 108 -1.10 -0.99 -9.77
N LEU A 109 0.15 -0.54 -9.62
CA LEU A 109 1.31 -1.41 -9.56
C LEU A 109 1.62 -1.90 -8.14
N LEU A 110 1.32 -1.08 -7.12
CA LEU A 110 1.38 -1.48 -5.71
C LEU A 110 -0.03 -1.78 -5.20
N ILE A 111 -0.25 -3.02 -4.77
CA ILE A 111 -1.57 -3.51 -4.33
C ILE A 111 -1.49 -4.06 -2.90
N GLY A 112 -2.66 -4.17 -2.27
CA GLY A 112 -2.81 -4.76 -0.94
C GLY A 112 -3.27 -3.79 0.13
N SER A 113 -2.86 -4.08 1.37
CA SER A 113 -3.08 -3.20 2.52
C SER A 113 -2.09 -2.04 2.48
N LEU A 114 -2.41 -1.00 1.71
CA LEU A 114 -1.55 0.18 1.52
C LEU A 114 -1.62 1.19 2.68
N VAL A 115 -2.43 0.88 3.70
CA VAL A 115 -2.69 1.73 4.86
C VAL A 115 -2.51 0.88 6.11
N CYS A 116 -1.88 1.44 7.13
CA CYS A 116 -1.69 0.80 8.43
C CYS A 116 -1.93 1.82 9.55
N GLU A 117 -2.62 1.41 10.61
CA GLU A 117 -2.70 2.17 11.86
C GLU A 117 -1.45 1.95 12.72
N ALA A 118 -1.13 2.91 13.60
CA ALA A 118 -0.08 2.71 14.60
C ALA A 118 -0.47 1.63 15.62
N MET A 119 0.48 0.75 15.94
CA MET A 119 0.32 -0.32 16.92
C MET A 119 1.34 -0.14 18.05
N ASP A 120 0.87 -0.19 19.29
CA ASP A 120 1.74 -0.24 20.48
C ASP A 120 2.25 -1.66 20.67
N LEU A 121 3.50 -1.89 20.27
CA LEU A 121 4.13 -3.20 20.30
C LEU A 121 5.43 -3.16 21.12
N THR A 122 5.94 -4.35 21.43
CA THR A 122 7.25 -4.54 22.03
C THR A 122 8.18 -5.20 21.00
N ASP A 123 9.37 -4.63 20.80
CA ASP A 123 10.35 -5.16 19.86
C ASP A 123 11.08 -6.41 20.40
N ALA A 124 11.97 -6.98 19.58
CA ALA A 124 12.76 -8.17 19.95
C ALA A 124 13.74 -7.93 21.13
N ASN A 125 14.02 -6.68 21.48
CA ASN A 125 14.86 -6.29 22.61
C ASN A 125 14.03 -5.90 23.85
N ASN A 126 12.74 -6.27 23.86
CA ASN A 126 11.79 -5.96 24.93
C ASN A 126 11.54 -4.46 25.13
N LYS A 127 11.70 -3.65 24.08
CA LYS A 127 11.44 -2.22 24.10
C LYS A 127 10.08 -1.91 23.49
N ARG A 128 9.22 -1.23 24.25
CA ARG A 128 7.94 -0.71 23.75
C ARG A 128 8.14 0.42 22.75
N GLY A 129 7.28 0.47 21.74
CA GLY A 129 7.27 1.50 20.71
C GLY A 129 5.99 1.48 19.89
N LEU A 130 5.85 2.46 19.01
CA LEU A 130 4.75 2.55 18.05
C LEU A 130 5.23 2.11 16.67
N PHE A 131 4.55 1.14 16.09
CA PHE A 131 4.95 0.49 14.86
C PHE A 131 3.82 0.46 13.84
N PHE A 132 4.19 0.46 12.57
CA PHE A 132 3.32 0.22 11.43
C PHE A 132 3.83 -0.99 10.69
N CYS A 133 2.97 -1.99 10.50
CA CYS A 133 3.33 -3.28 9.91
C CYS A 133 2.59 -3.47 8.59
N PHE A 134 3.33 -3.76 7.52
CA PHE A 134 2.77 -3.95 6.18
C PHE A 134 2.98 -5.40 5.71
N PRO A 135 2.23 -6.39 6.25
CA PRO A 135 2.37 -7.80 5.89
C PRO A 135 1.86 -8.14 4.49
N ASP A 136 1.03 -7.27 3.91
CA ASP A 136 0.25 -7.55 2.71
C ASP A 136 0.46 -6.49 1.63
N LEU A 137 1.72 -6.32 1.19
CA LEU A 137 2.07 -5.50 0.03
C LEU A 137 2.48 -6.37 -1.14
N ALA A 138 2.00 -6.09 -2.34
CA ALA A 138 2.34 -6.85 -3.53
C ALA A 138 2.61 -5.90 -4.71
N ILE A 139 3.50 -6.30 -5.62
CA ILE A 139 3.92 -5.49 -6.77
C ILE A 139 3.62 -6.24 -8.06
N ARG A 140 2.99 -5.56 -9.03
CA ARG A 140 2.57 -6.12 -10.32
C ARG A 140 3.54 -5.89 -11.48
N CYS A 141 4.68 -5.25 -11.23
CA CYS A 141 5.71 -5.01 -12.24
C CYS A 141 7.09 -5.45 -11.75
N SER A 142 7.93 -5.89 -12.69
CA SER A 142 9.35 -6.13 -12.43
C SER A 142 10.11 -4.80 -12.44
N GLY A 143 11.08 -4.65 -11.55
CA GLY A 143 11.95 -3.47 -11.52
C GLY A 143 12.70 -3.37 -10.21
N TYR A 144 13.28 -2.20 -9.98
CA TYR A 144 13.91 -1.85 -8.70
C TYR A 144 13.19 -0.65 -8.12
N PHE A 145 12.77 -0.78 -6.87
CA PHE A 145 11.84 0.15 -6.27
C PHE A 145 12.28 0.58 -4.87
N ARG A 146 11.64 1.63 -4.39
CA ARG A 146 11.60 1.99 -2.97
C ARG A 146 10.14 2.13 -2.56
N LEU A 147 9.85 1.83 -1.30
CA LEU A 147 8.58 2.17 -0.66
C LEU A 147 8.75 3.49 0.09
N ARG A 148 7.78 4.40 -0.04
CA ARG A 148 7.69 5.63 0.75
C ARG A 148 6.51 5.51 1.69
N PHE A 149 6.77 5.74 2.97
CA PHE A 149 5.81 5.64 4.06
C PHE A 149 5.53 7.03 4.59
N GLU A 150 4.27 7.47 4.57
CA GLU A 150 3.86 8.81 5.01
C GLU A 150 2.85 8.70 6.14
N VAL A 151 3.12 9.38 7.26
CA VAL A 151 2.27 9.30 8.46
C VAL A 151 1.40 10.55 8.62
N TYR A 152 0.15 10.34 8.97
CA TYR A 152 -0.86 11.37 9.22
C TYR A 152 -1.48 11.18 10.60
N HIS A 153 -1.95 12.28 11.16
CA HIS A 153 -2.74 12.28 12.39
C HIS A 153 -4.21 12.48 12.04
N LEU A 154 -5.09 11.54 12.39
CA LEU A 154 -6.49 11.56 11.94
C LEU A 154 -7.29 12.77 12.42
N GLY A 155 -6.95 13.33 13.59
CA GLY A 155 -7.57 14.55 14.13
C GLY A 155 -7.03 15.87 13.56
N ARG A 156 -6.07 15.85 12.63
CA ARG A 156 -5.38 17.05 12.14
C ARG A 156 -5.43 17.12 10.62
N GLN A 157 -6.00 18.21 10.09
CA GLN A 157 -5.97 18.49 8.65
C GLN A 157 -4.59 19.05 8.27
N GLY A 158 -4.01 18.58 7.16
CA GLY A 158 -2.74 19.10 6.67
C GLY A 158 -1.85 18.07 5.98
N PRO A 159 -0.59 18.45 5.70
CA PRO A 159 0.41 17.53 5.12
C PRO A 159 0.74 16.39 6.10
N PRO A 160 1.40 15.31 5.61
CA PRO A 160 1.89 14.26 6.49
C PRO A 160 2.81 14.85 7.57
N LEU A 161 2.75 14.32 8.80
CA LEU A 161 3.63 14.74 9.89
C LEU A 161 5.11 14.44 9.57
N GLY A 162 5.35 13.45 8.72
CA GLY A 162 6.64 13.03 8.24
C GLY A 162 6.56 11.82 7.35
N TRP A 163 7.71 11.41 6.83
CA TRP A 163 7.82 10.24 5.99
C TRP A 163 9.14 9.51 6.21
N ALA A 164 9.17 8.23 5.82
CA ALA A 164 10.38 7.41 5.73
C ALA A 164 10.39 6.67 4.39
N VAL A 165 11.57 6.26 3.94
CA VAL A 165 11.75 5.55 2.68
C VAL A 165 12.54 4.27 2.92
N SER A 166 12.13 3.18 2.29
CA SER A 166 12.85 1.92 2.32
C SER A 166 14.15 1.97 1.54
N ASP A 167 15.01 0.99 1.78
CA ASP A 167 16.09 0.65 0.86
C ASP A 167 15.55 0.20 -0.51
N VAL A 168 16.45 0.14 -1.49
CA VAL A 168 16.11 -0.36 -2.83
C VAL A 168 15.92 -1.87 -2.75
N PHE A 169 14.84 -2.37 -3.32
CA PHE A 169 14.54 -3.79 -3.44
C PHE A 169 14.04 -4.14 -4.85
N GLN A 170 13.98 -5.44 -5.16
CA GLN A 170 13.58 -5.98 -6.46
C GLN A 170 12.40 -6.94 -6.31
#